data_AF-A0AAF0RV17-F1
#
_entry.id   AF-A0AAF0RV17-F1
#
_cell.length_a   1.000
_cell.length_b   1.000
_cell.length_c   1.000
_cell.angle_alpha   90.00
_cell.angle_beta   90.00
_cell.angle_gamma   90.00
#
_symmetry.space_group_name_H-M   'P 1'
#
loop_
_entity.id
_entity.type
_entity.pdbx_description
1 polymer ?
#
loop_
_entity_poly.entity_id
_entity_poly.type
_entity_poly.pdbx_seq_one_letter_code
_entity_poly.pdbx_strand_id
1 'polypeptide(L)'
;MQPRALRQPRVHEPRPGRRRRMLCVAGVLGAAALLGAGVVVVVVPGIVSAAEHPAVVGSAPHERVAGVVPAGTVRADAERTWELDHTPDQVLTGPLGTAAPGAVRFAYAGDSVTARPGSWLRDLAADPAVHAVGGYAHSGYRADQVTALMPAVPGADVLVVELGTNDVNQDVPATRTIAAINTLVARAGAQHVLVVDTPPSDHTTSLWGVDRRTGNAEMNRDLASDARHHGWTVIDPFAAVRTADGAYAPGTTLDGIHPTATANIAIARRFARAIVAAGHSATTATTAAGTTAAGTTAAGA
;
A
#
# COMPACT_ATOMS: atom_id res chain seq x y z
N MET A 1 50.85 38.89 8.72
CA MET A 1 52.18 38.65 8.11
C MET A 1 52.22 37.17 7.72
N GLN A 2 51.86 36.79 6.49
CA GLN A 2 52.68 36.72 5.25
C GLN A 2 53.69 35.53 5.25
N PRO A 3 53.93 34.85 4.09
CA PRO A 3 53.28 33.58 3.71
C PRO A 3 54.22 32.58 2.96
N ARG A 4 53.64 31.63 2.19
CA ARG A 4 54.20 30.72 1.14
C ARG A 4 54.80 29.38 1.63
N ALA A 5 54.67 28.25 0.93
CA ALA A 5 54.58 28.09 -0.52
C ALA A 5 53.74 26.89 -1.02
N LEU A 6 53.15 27.13 -2.19
CA LEU A 6 52.51 26.25 -3.17
C LEU A 6 53.42 25.10 -3.66
N ARG A 7 52.82 23.92 -3.90
CA ARG A 7 53.19 23.00 -4.99
C ARG A 7 51.94 22.30 -5.57
N GLN A 8 51.75 22.48 -6.87
CA GLN A 8 50.85 21.78 -7.80
C GLN A 8 51.65 21.67 -9.13
N PRO A 9 51.21 20.89 -10.14
CA PRO A 9 51.00 19.45 -10.22
C PRO A 9 51.94 18.82 -11.28
N ARG A 10 51.98 17.48 -11.42
CA ARG A 10 52.62 16.83 -12.59
C ARG A 10 51.56 16.36 -13.59
N VAL A 11 51.71 16.89 -14.79
CA VAL A 11 50.98 16.59 -16.04
C VAL A 11 51.65 15.39 -16.71
N HIS A 12 50.85 14.48 -17.28
CA HIS A 12 51.32 13.56 -18.32
C HIS A 12 50.41 13.67 -19.55
N GLU A 13 50.92 14.32 -20.59
CA GLU A 13 50.38 14.26 -21.97
C GLU A 13 51.05 13.10 -22.72
N PRO A 14 50.36 12.45 -23.67
CA PRO A 14 50.96 11.86 -24.86
C PRO A 14 50.76 12.75 -26.09
N ARG A 15 51.83 12.90 -26.88
CA ARG A 15 51.92 13.71 -28.13
C ARG A 15 51.86 12.84 -29.41
N PRO A 16 51.70 13.46 -30.60
CA PRO A 16 50.85 12.96 -31.69
C PRO A 16 51.59 12.35 -32.89
N GLY A 17 50.89 11.53 -33.68
CA GLY A 17 51.31 11.04 -34.99
C GLY A 17 50.45 11.62 -36.12
N ARG A 18 51.11 12.22 -37.11
CA ARG A 18 50.57 13.10 -38.17
C ARG A 18 50.11 12.34 -39.42
N ARG A 19 49.12 12.93 -40.09
CA ARG A 19 48.48 12.62 -41.38
C ARG A 19 49.44 12.66 -42.61
N ARG A 20 49.10 11.93 -43.70
CA ARG A 20 48.74 12.51 -45.03
C ARG A 20 48.43 11.45 -46.14
N ARG A 21 47.26 11.66 -46.79
CA ARG A 21 46.88 11.64 -48.24
C ARG A 21 47.22 10.39 -49.09
N MET A 22 46.31 9.61 -49.70
CA MET A 22 45.16 9.83 -50.63
C MET A 22 45.52 9.60 -52.12
N LEU A 23 44.98 8.52 -52.73
CA LEU A 23 44.30 8.41 -54.06
C LEU A 23 43.89 6.92 -54.27
N CYS A 24 42.60 6.54 -54.19
CA CYS A 24 41.60 6.39 -55.27
C CYS A 24 41.89 5.28 -56.31
N VAL A 25 41.11 4.18 -56.31
CA VAL A 25 40.34 3.66 -57.47
C VAL A 25 39.11 2.88 -56.96
N ALA A 26 38.03 3.01 -57.73
CA ALA A 26 36.63 2.65 -57.52
C ALA A 26 36.27 1.17 -57.29
N GLY A 27 35.11 0.96 -56.66
CA GLY A 27 34.38 -0.30 -56.62
C GLY A 27 33.05 -0.14 -55.90
N VAL A 28 32.00 0.23 -56.64
CA VAL A 28 30.63 0.39 -56.14
C VAL A 28 30.02 -0.99 -55.88
N LEU A 29 29.63 -1.27 -54.63
CA LEU A 29 28.51 -2.17 -54.30
C LEU A 29 27.82 -1.60 -53.06
N GLY A 30 26.58 -1.15 -53.25
CA GLY A 30 25.75 -0.61 -52.18
C GLY A 30 25.16 -1.71 -51.31
N ALA A 31 25.13 -1.46 -49.99
CA ALA A 31 24.12 -1.97 -49.08
C ALA A 31 24.07 -1.01 -47.89
N ALA A 32 22.94 -0.32 -47.75
CA ALA A 32 22.68 0.59 -46.64
C ALA A 32 22.51 -0.21 -45.34
N ALA A 33 23.07 0.34 -44.26
CA ALA A 33 22.90 -0.16 -42.90
C ALA A 33 21.46 0.06 -42.40
N LEU A 34 20.89 -0.96 -41.75
CA LEU A 34 19.83 -0.76 -40.75
C LEU A 34 20.14 -1.64 -39.53
N LEU A 35 20.29 -0.94 -38.40
CA LEU A 35 20.47 -1.47 -37.06
C LEU A 35 19.27 -2.33 -36.68
N GLY A 36 19.53 -3.56 -36.24
CA GLY A 36 18.50 -4.49 -35.77
C GLY A 36 17.88 -4.02 -34.46
N ALA A 37 16.75 -3.33 -34.55
CA ALA A 37 15.77 -3.28 -33.47
C ALA A 37 14.92 -4.55 -33.58
N GLY A 38 15.06 -5.47 -32.62
CA GLY A 38 14.22 -6.67 -32.54
C GLY A 38 12.76 -6.28 -32.39
N VAL A 39 11.97 -6.56 -33.41
CA VAL A 39 10.51 -6.41 -33.40
C VAL A 39 9.92 -7.68 -32.81
N VAL A 40 9.18 -7.57 -31.70
CA VAL A 40 8.35 -8.67 -31.20
C VAL A 40 6.90 -8.27 -31.38
N VAL A 41 6.19 -9.00 -32.24
CA VAL A 41 4.74 -8.88 -32.43
C VAL A 41 4.07 -9.87 -31.48
N VAL A 42 3.36 -9.38 -30.47
CA VAL A 42 2.54 -10.22 -29.59
C VAL A 42 1.09 -10.13 -30.06
N VAL A 43 0.50 -11.27 -30.42
CA VAL A 43 -0.92 -11.40 -30.75
C VAL A 43 -1.64 -11.99 -29.53
N VAL A 44 -2.51 -11.21 -28.89
CA VAL A 44 -3.39 -11.72 -27.82
C VAL A 44 -4.74 -12.10 -28.43
N PRO A 45 -5.21 -13.35 -28.29
CA PRO A 45 -6.55 -13.73 -28.73
C PRO A 45 -7.60 -13.22 -27.72
N GLY A 46 -8.50 -12.34 -28.17
CA GLY A 46 -9.70 -11.99 -27.43
C GLY A 46 -10.76 -13.09 -27.58
N ILE A 47 -11.21 -13.68 -26.47
CA ILE A 47 -12.35 -14.60 -26.46
C ILE A 47 -13.61 -13.74 -26.28
N VAL A 48 -14.47 -13.73 -27.29
CA VAL A 48 -15.79 -13.08 -27.24
C VAL A 48 -16.83 -14.17 -26.94
N SER A 49 -17.53 -14.08 -25.81
CA SER A 49 -18.70 -14.91 -25.55
C SER A 49 -19.93 -14.18 -26.10
N ALA A 50 -20.62 -14.83 -27.03
CA ALA A 50 -21.84 -14.32 -27.66
C ALA A 50 -23.08 -14.87 -26.96
N ALA A 51 -24.00 -13.98 -26.59
CA ALA A 51 -25.40 -14.30 -26.35
C ALA A 51 -26.26 -13.41 -27.26
N GLU A 52 -26.86 -14.05 -28.26
CA GLU A 52 -28.07 -13.78 -29.07
C GLU A 52 -29.02 -12.67 -28.52
N HIS A 53 -29.68 -11.73 -29.23
CA HIS A 53 -30.11 -11.44 -30.62
C HIS A 53 -30.79 -10.01 -30.61
N PRO A 54 -31.43 -9.46 -31.68
CA PRO A 54 -30.89 -8.79 -32.88
C PRO A 54 -31.37 -7.31 -33.09
N ALA A 55 -30.58 -6.47 -33.79
CA ALA A 55 -31.04 -5.51 -34.82
C ALA A 55 -29.93 -4.50 -35.22
N VAL A 56 -29.31 -4.78 -36.38
CA VAL A 56 -28.82 -3.89 -37.45
C VAL A 56 -28.39 -2.45 -37.07
N VAL A 57 -27.12 -2.09 -37.35
CA VAL A 57 -26.68 -1.15 -38.40
C VAL A 57 -25.14 -1.16 -38.50
N GLY A 58 -24.63 -1.38 -39.72
CA GLY A 58 -23.43 -0.72 -40.26
C GLY A 58 -22.05 -1.17 -39.76
N SER A 59 -21.46 -2.17 -40.43
CA SER A 59 -20.04 -2.48 -40.34
C SER A 59 -19.20 -1.36 -40.97
N ALA A 60 -18.47 -0.60 -40.14
CA ALA A 60 -17.26 0.10 -40.56
C ALA A 60 -16.06 -0.69 -40.01
N PRO A 61 -15.05 -1.05 -40.82
CA PRO A 61 -13.83 -1.62 -40.29
C PRO A 61 -13.13 -0.53 -39.47
N HIS A 62 -13.12 -0.67 -38.15
CA HIS A 62 -12.20 0.09 -37.32
C HIS A 62 -10.80 -0.29 -37.77
N GLU A 63 -10.11 0.68 -38.36
CA GLU A 63 -8.70 0.62 -38.67
C GLU A 63 -7.97 0.22 -37.38
N ARG A 64 -7.41 -1.00 -37.38
CA ARG A 64 -6.53 -1.44 -36.30
C ARG A 64 -5.28 -0.58 -36.39
N VAL A 65 -5.27 0.52 -35.65
CA VAL A 65 -4.03 1.21 -35.30
C VAL A 65 -3.25 0.22 -34.44
N ALA A 66 -2.30 -0.49 -35.06
CA ALA A 66 -1.26 -1.19 -34.34
C ALA A 66 -0.46 -0.12 -33.59
N GLY A 67 -0.88 0.17 -32.35
CA GLY A 67 -0.17 1.10 -31.49
C GLY A 67 1.24 0.57 -31.27
N VAL A 68 2.24 1.32 -31.72
CA VAL A 68 3.63 1.08 -31.33
C VAL A 68 3.71 1.39 -29.84
N VAL A 69 3.65 0.36 -29.00
CA VAL A 69 3.92 0.51 -27.57
C VAL A 69 5.44 0.70 -27.43
N PRO A 70 5.91 1.81 -26.83
CA PRO A 70 7.34 2.00 -26.61
C PRO A 70 7.91 0.82 -25.81
N ALA A 71 9.10 0.33 -26.19
CA ALA A 71 9.78 -0.76 -25.48
C ALA A 71 9.98 -0.46 -23.97
N GLY A 72 10.07 0.82 -23.60
CA GLY A 72 10.12 1.26 -22.20
C GLY A 72 8.84 0.97 -21.41
N THR A 73 7.66 1.08 -22.03
CA THR A 73 6.37 0.74 -21.39
C THR A 73 6.27 -0.76 -21.17
N VAL A 74 6.64 -1.57 -22.16
CA VAL A 74 6.64 -3.05 -22.04
C VAL A 74 7.55 -3.52 -20.91
N ARG A 75 8.72 -2.88 -20.75
CA ARG A 75 9.66 -3.20 -19.65
C ARG A 75 9.09 -2.80 -18.28
N ALA A 76 8.52 -1.62 -18.16
CA ALA A 76 7.92 -1.17 -16.90
C ALA A 76 6.74 -2.07 -16.49
N ASP A 77 5.93 -2.51 -17.45
CA ASP A 77 4.82 -3.43 -17.19
C ASP A 77 5.32 -4.83 -16.78
N ALA A 78 6.41 -5.32 -17.39
CA ALA A 78 7.05 -6.55 -16.96
C ALA A 78 7.64 -6.45 -15.55
N GLU A 79 8.27 -5.32 -15.20
CA GLU A 79 8.82 -5.07 -13.86
C GLU A 79 7.71 -4.98 -12.80
N ARG A 80 6.59 -4.31 -13.10
CA ARG A 80 5.40 -4.28 -12.23
C ARG A 80 4.78 -5.65 -12.06
N THR A 81 4.64 -6.41 -13.15
CA THR A 81 4.10 -7.78 -13.12
C THR A 81 5.00 -8.66 -12.26
N TRP A 82 6.32 -8.57 -12.47
CA TRP A 82 7.30 -9.30 -11.68
C TRP A 82 7.20 -8.95 -10.19
N GLU A 83 7.12 -7.66 -9.82
CA GLU A 83 6.96 -7.23 -8.43
C GLU A 83 5.69 -7.82 -7.78
N LEU A 84 4.57 -7.80 -8.50
CA LEU A 84 3.31 -8.38 -8.01
C LEU A 84 3.42 -9.90 -7.84
N ASP A 85 4.06 -10.59 -8.79
CA ASP A 85 4.25 -12.05 -8.76
C ASP A 85 5.27 -12.51 -7.70
N HIS A 86 6.21 -11.65 -7.32
CA HIS A 86 7.31 -11.98 -6.40
C HIS A 86 7.14 -11.36 -5.01
N THR A 87 6.07 -10.60 -4.79
CA THR A 87 5.69 -10.18 -3.44
C THR A 87 5.38 -11.43 -2.62
N PRO A 88 6.00 -11.64 -1.45
CA PRO A 88 5.74 -12.82 -0.63
C PRO A 88 4.24 -12.98 -0.34
N ASP A 89 3.69 -14.13 -0.71
CA ASP A 89 2.30 -14.47 -0.46
C ASP A 89 2.09 -14.81 1.02
N GLN A 90 1.95 -13.77 1.83
CA GLN A 90 1.75 -13.88 3.26
C GLN A 90 0.36 -13.40 3.59
N VAL A 91 -0.48 -14.36 4.00
CA VAL A 91 -1.89 -14.16 4.31
C VAL A 91 -2.13 -14.45 5.79
N LEU A 92 -2.95 -13.62 6.41
CA LEU A 92 -3.42 -13.78 7.78
C LEU A 92 -4.93 -13.65 7.80
N THR A 93 -5.61 -14.69 8.25
CA THR A 93 -7.07 -14.74 8.34
C THR A 93 -7.50 -15.49 9.61
N GLY A 94 -8.70 -15.18 10.09
CA GLY A 94 -9.29 -15.82 11.25
C GLY A 94 -8.80 -15.25 12.59
N PRO A 95 -9.24 -15.86 13.71
CA PRO A 95 -8.91 -15.38 15.05
C PRO A 95 -7.43 -15.58 15.39
N LEU A 96 -6.89 -14.71 16.24
CA LEU A 96 -5.52 -14.79 16.73
C LEU A 96 -5.46 -14.58 18.25
N GLY A 97 -4.54 -15.31 18.89
CA GLY A 97 -4.38 -15.32 20.33
C GLY A 97 -5.46 -16.14 21.03
N THR A 98 -5.51 -16.03 22.36
CA THR A 98 -6.53 -16.69 23.19
C THR A 98 -7.44 -15.64 23.80
N ALA A 99 -8.75 -15.87 23.74
CA ALA A 99 -9.72 -14.98 24.36
C ALA A 99 -9.57 -15.00 25.89
N ALA A 100 -9.10 -13.89 26.46
CA ALA A 100 -9.14 -13.67 27.90
C ALA A 100 -10.49 -13.05 28.31
N PRO A 101 -11.02 -13.35 29.51
CA PRO A 101 -12.21 -12.67 30.03
C PRO A 101 -12.02 -11.15 30.07
N GLY A 102 -12.97 -10.40 29.50
CA GLY A 102 -12.93 -8.93 29.47
C GLY A 102 -12.03 -8.33 28.38
N ALA A 103 -11.39 -9.15 27.53
CA ALA A 103 -10.63 -8.64 26.39
C ALA A 103 -11.55 -7.96 25.37
N VAL A 104 -11.14 -6.80 24.84
CA VAL A 104 -11.86 -6.13 23.76
C VAL A 104 -11.71 -6.94 22.47
N ARG A 105 -12.84 -7.30 21.87
CA ARG A 105 -12.87 -8.13 20.66
C ARG A 105 -12.71 -7.23 19.46
N PHE A 106 -11.73 -7.51 18.61
CA PHE A 106 -11.52 -6.70 17.40
C PHE A 106 -11.38 -7.55 16.14
N ALA A 107 -11.82 -6.98 15.03
CA ALA A 107 -11.55 -7.45 13.68
C ALA A 107 -10.41 -6.64 13.06
N TYR A 108 -9.68 -7.22 12.12
CA TYR A 108 -8.60 -6.55 11.39
C TYR A 108 -8.77 -6.65 9.88
N ALA A 109 -8.44 -5.56 9.19
CA ALA A 109 -8.28 -5.47 7.75
C ALA A 109 -6.90 -4.86 7.49
N GLY A 110 -6.02 -5.58 6.80
CA GLY A 110 -4.60 -5.21 6.73
C GLY A 110 -3.90 -5.59 5.44
N ASP A 111 -2.68 -5.09 5.26
CA ASP A 111 -1.78 -5.54 4.19
C ASP A 111 -0.54 -6.26 4.74
N SER A 112 0.63 -6.14 4.09
CA SER A 112 1.88 -6.73 4.54
C SER A 112 2.33 -6.24 5.92
N VAL A 113 2.01 -5.00 6.28
CA VAL A 113 2.34 -4.43 7.60
C VAL A 113 1.59 -5.16 8.72
N THR A 114 0.42 -5.73 8.41
CA THR A 114 -0.38 -6.54 9.32
C THR A 114 -0.14 -8.06 9.17
N ALA A 115 0.04 -8.57 7.95
CA ALA A 115 0.06 -10.02 7.68
C ALA A 115 1.40 -10.72 8.01
N ARG A 116 2.51 -9.98 7.90
CA ARG A 116 3.87 -10.54 7.97
C ARG A 116 4.20 -11.23 9.30
N PRO A 117 5.09 -12.23 9.31
CA PRO A 117 5.75 -12.67 10.53
C PRO A 117 6.41 -11.48 11.24
N GLY A 118 6.23 -11.38 12.56
CA GLY A 118 6.74 -10.27 13.35
C GLY A 118 6.02 -8.93 13.13
N SER A 119 4.81 -8.94 12.54
CA SER A 119 3.93 -7.76 12.51
C SER A 119 3.37 -7.42 13.89
N TRP A 120 2.86 -6.20 14.02
CA TRP A 120 2.17 -5.74 15.23
C TRP A 120 1.06 -6.69 15.69
N LEU A 121 0.34 -7.32 14.74
CA LEU A 121 -0.76 -8.22 15.05
C LEU A 121 -0.28 -9.55 15.65
N ARG A 122 0.94 -9.99 15.31
CA ARG A 122 1.56 -11.18 15.92
C ARG A 122 1.96 -10.91 17.37
N ASP A 123 2.51 -9.73 17.65
CA ASP A 123 2.83 -9.32 19.03
C ASP A 123 1.56 -9.15 19.87
N LEU A 124 0.52 -8.57 19.28
CA LEU A 124 -0.74 -8.28 19.95
C LEU A 124 -1.55 -9.55 20.29
N ALA A 125 -1.29 -10.67 19.62
CA ALA A 125 -1.91 -11.97 19.93
C ALA A 125 -1.59 -12.49 21.35
N ALA A 126 -0.55 -11.96 21.99
CA ALA A 126 -0.18 -12.28 23.38
C ALA A 126 -0.72 -11.27 24.42
N ASP A 127 -1.37 -10.19 23.99
CA ASP A 127 -1.89 -9.16 24.90
C ASP A 127 -3.26 -9.57 25.45
N PRO A 128 -3.43 -9.76 26.78
CA PRO A 128 -4.68 -10.23 27.36
C PRO A 128 -5.81 -9.18 27.34
N ALA A 129 -5.53 -7.91 27.03
CA ALA A 129 -6.53 -6.85 27.02
C ALA A 129 -7.35 -6.83 25.72
N VAL A 130 -6.90 -7.55 24.68
CA VAL A 130 -7.48 -7.52 23.34
C VAL A 130 -7.54 -8.93 22.77
N HIS A 131 -8.52 -9.18 21.90
CA HIS A 131 -8.65 -10.46 21.23
C HIS A 131 -9.06 -10.27 19.77
N ALA A 132 -8.20 -10.71 18.85
CA ALA A 132 -8.51 -10.70 17.43
C ALA A 132 -9.50 -11.83 17.13
N VAL A 133 -10.75 -11.50 16.86
CA VAL A 133 -11.81 -12.50 16.62
C VAL A 133 -11.91 -12.95 15.16
N GLY A 134 -11.21 -12.26 14.26
CA GLY A 134 -11.20 -12.54 12.85
C GLY A 134 -10.69 -11.35 12.05
N GLY A 135 -10.55 -11.55 10.75
CA GLY A 135 -10.05 -10.50 9.87
C GLY A 135 -9.40 -11.07 8.63
N TYR A 136 -8.84 -10.17 7.84
CA TYR A 136 -8.07 -10.52 6.67
C TYR A 136 -6.93 -9.53 6.47
N ALA A 137 -5.72 -10.05 6.29
CA ALA A 137 -4.60 -9.27 5.83
C ALA A 137 -3.77 -10.06 4.82
N HIS A 138 -3.30 -9.37 3.78
CA HIS A 138 -2.51 -9.99 2.71
C HIS A 138 -1.39 -9.08 2.25
N SER A 139 -0.19 -9.61 2.17
CA SER A 139 0.97 -8.85 1.67
C SER A 139 0.78 -8.42 0.21
N GLY A 140 1.10 -7.15 -0.07
CA GLY A 140 0.98 -6.57 -1.42
C GLY A 140 -0.44 -6.17 -1.83
N TYR A 141 -1.45 -6.45 -1.00
CA TYR A 141 -2.83 -6.14 -1.36
C TYR A 141 -3.17 -4.68 -1.08
N ARG A 142 -3.99 -4.15 -1.99
CA ARG A 142 -4.68 -2.87 -1.85
C ARG A 142 -6.01 -3.02 -1.10
N ALA A 143 -6.61 -1.89 -0.75
CA ALA A 143 -7.88 -1.86 -0.03
C ALA A 143 -9.03 -2.59 -0.75
N ASP A 144 -9.14 -2.46 -2.08
CA ASP A 144 -10.18 -3.12 -2.88
C ASP A 144 -10.05 -4.65 -2.83
N GLN A 145 -8.82 -5.16 -2.89
CA GLN A 145 -8.53 -6.59 -2.85
C GLN A 145 -8.82 -7.19 -1.46
N VAL A 146 -8.42 -6.50 -0.38
CA VAL A 146 -8.77 -6.91 0.99
C VAL A 146 -10.29 -6.88 1.20
N THR A 147 -10.97 -5.83 0.73
CA THR A 147 -12.43 -5.70 0.81
C THR A 147 -13.16 -6.85 0.11
N ALA A 148 -12.63 -7.32 -1.03
CA ALA A 148 -13.23 -8.40 -1.79
C ALA A 148 -13.13 -9.77 -1.09
N LEU A 149 -12.09 -9.99 -0.28
CA LEU A 149 -11.79 -11.30 0.33
C LEU A 149 -12.03 -11.37 1.84
N MET A 150 -12.16 -10.23 2.52
CA MET A 150 -12.38 -10.21 3.96
C MET A 150 -13.73 -10.85 4.31
N PRO A 151 -13.75 -11.91 5.14
CA PRO A 151 -15.00 -12.52 5.58
C PRO A 151 -15.74 -11.59 6.54
N ALA A 152 -17.05 -11.81 6.71
CA ALA A 152 -17.77 -11.20 7.82
C ALA A 152 -17.19 -11.67 9.16
N VAL A 153 -16.98 -10.75 10.10
CA VAL A 153 -16.40 -11.05 11.42
C VAL A 153 -17.41 -10.67 12.51
N PRO A 154 -18.43 -11.51 12.78
CA PRO A 154 -19.46 -11.18 13.75
C PRO A 154 -18.89 -11.10 15.18
N GLY A 155 -19.39 -10.14 15.95
CA GLY A 155 -19.01 -9.96 17.36
C GLY A 155 -17.64 -9.31 17.58
N ALA A 156 -17.12 -8.57 16.60
CA ALA A 156 -16.06 -7.61 16.86
C ALA A 156 -16.67 -6.30 17.40
N ASP A 157 -16.15 -5.80 18.51
CA ASP A 157 -16.50 -4.48 19.07
C ASP A 157 -15.81 -3.37 18.26
N VAL A 158 -14.59 -3.64 17.80
CA VAL A 158 -13.73 -2.71 17.06
C VAL A 158 -13.29 -3.32 15.74
N LEU A 159 -13.34 -2.56 14.65
CA LEU A 159 -12.65 -2.87 13.40
C LEU A 159 -11.39 -2.01 13.27
N VAL A 160 -10.24 -2.64 13.07
CA VAL A 160 -8.97 -1.97 12.77
C VAL A 160 -8.70 -2.05 11.27
N VAL A 161 -8.56 -0.91 10.61
CA VAL A 161 -8.32 -0.80 9.17
C VAL A 161 -6.95 -0.20 8.91
N GLU A 162 -5.98 -1.05 8.58
CA GLU A 162 -4.60 -0.71 8.21
C GLU A 162 -4.40 -0.98 6.72
N LEU A 163 -4.84 -0.05 5.88
CA LEU A 163 -4.81 -0.19 4.43
C LEU A 163 -4.40 1.13 3.78
N GLY A 164 -3.86 1.04 2.56
CA GLY A 164 -3.59 2.20 1.71
C GLY A 164 -2.13 2.36 1.29
N THR A 165 -1.16 1.72 1.96
CA THR A 165 0.27 1.86 1.56
C THR A 165 0.52 1.24 0.18
N ASN A 166 -0.17 0.15 -0.16
CA ASN A 166 -0.10 -0.48 -1.49
C ASN A 166 -0.91 0.28 -2.53
N ASP A 167 -2.03 0.90 -2.13
CA ASP A 167 -2.79 1.79 -3.00
C ASP A 167 -1.92 2.97 -3.44
N VAL A 168 -1.24 3.63 -2.50
CA VAL A 168 -0.26 4.68 -2.81
C VAL A 168 0.83 4.13 -3.72
N ASN A 169 1.48 3.03 -3.34
CA ASN A 169 2.56 2.43 -4.14
C ASN A 169 2.19 2.21 -5.61
N GLN A 170 0.95 1.76 -5.84
CA GLN A 170 0.43 1.37 -7.14
C GLN A 170 -0.33 2.49 -7.86
N ASP A 171 -0.20 3.73 -7.40
CA ASP A 171 -0.86 4.92 -7.96
C ASP A 171 -2.39 4.79 -8.05
N VAL A 172 -2.99 4.17 -7.02
CA VAL A 172 -4.45 4.11 -6.90
C VAL A 172 -4.97 5.42 -6.31
N PRO A 173 -5.94 6.10 -6.95
CA PRO A 173 -6.51 7.32 -6.42
C PRO A 173 -7.11 7.10 -5.03
N ALA A 174 -6.84 8.02 -4.09
CA ALA A 174 -7.34 7.96 -2.71
C ALA A 174 -8.86 7.77 -2.62
N THR A 175 -9.62 8.35 -3.55
CA THR A 175 -11.07 8.17 -3.63
C THR A 175 -11.51 6.72 -3.82
N ARG A 176 -10.72 5.90 -4.54
CA ARG A 176 -10.98 4.46 -4.69
C ARG A 176 -10.64 3.69 -3.42
N THR A 177 -9.53 4.02 -2.78
CA THR A 177 -9.11 3.43 -1.50
C THR A 177 -10.16 3.70 -0.42
N ILE A 178 -10.62 4.95 -0.30
CA ILE A 178 -11.69 5.35 0.63
C ILE A 178 -12.99 4.60 0.31
N ALA A 179 -13.42 4.55 -0.95
CA ALA A 179 -14.65 3.82 -1.31
C ALA A 179 -14.59 2.33 -0.96
N ALA A 180 -13.42 1.70 -1.13
CA ALA A 180 -13.20 0.31 -0.72
C ALA A 180 -13.28 0.16 0.81
N ILE A 181 -12.60 1.02 1.57
CA ILE A 181 -12.65 1.04 3.04
C ILE A 181 -14.09 1.24 3.54
N ASN A 182 -14.85 2.16 2.94
CA ASN A 182 -16.24 2.42 3.33
C ASN A 182 -17.12 1.18 3.09
N THR A 183 -16.88 0.48 1.98
CA THR A 183 -17.54 -0.79 1.68
C THR A 183 -17.17 -1.88 2.69
N LEU A 184 -15.90 -1.97 3.06
CA LEU A 184 -15.39 -2.93 4.05
C LEU A 184 -16.02 -2.67 5.43
N VAL A 185 -15.99 -1.43 5.90
CA VAL A 185 -16.55 -1.03 7.19
C VAL A 185 -18.04 -1.34 7.25
N ALA A 186 -18.80 -1.01 6.20
CA ALA A 186 -20.23 -1.28 6.13
C ALA A 186 -20.56 -2.78 6.24
N ARG A 187 -19.69 -3.66 5.72
CA ARG A 187 -19.86 -5.13 5.82
C ARG A 187 -19.43 -5.70 7.16
N ALA A 188 -18.40 -5.13 7.77
CA ALA A 188 -17.87 -5.63 9.04
C ALA A 188 -18.86 -5.48 10.19
N GLY A 189 -19.65 -4.39 10.20
CA GLY A 189 -20.69 -4.16 11.21
C GLY A 189 -20.15 -3.94 12.63
N ALA A 190 -18.86 -3.58 12.77
CA ALA A 190 -18.26 -3.28 14.06
C ALA A 190 -18.82 -1.97 14.65
N GLN A 191 -18.90 -1.89 15.98
CA GLN A 191 -19.42 -0.71 16.67
C GLN A 191 -18.49 0.49 16.57
N HIS A 192 -17.18 0.23 16.58
CA HIS A 192 -16.14 1.23 16.45
C HIS A 192 -15.20 0.89 15.30
N VAL A 193 -14.70 1.92 14.64
CA VAL A 193 -13.74 1.80 13.54
C VAL A 193 -12.52 2.62 13.88
N LEU A 194 -11.36 1.97 13.82
CA LEU A 194 -10.04 2.58 13.89
C LEU A 194 -9.45 2.58 12.48
N VAL A 195 -9.37 3.76 11.88
CA VAL A 195 -8.62 3.97 10.64
C VAL A 195 -7.18 4.26 11.01
N VAL A 196 -6.26 3.49 10.46
CA VAL A 196 -4.85 3.56 10.80
C VAL A 196 -4.12 4.39 9.75
N ASP A 197 -3.35 5.37 10.20
CA ASP A 197 -2.41 6.08 9.33
C ASP A 197 -1.47 5.09 8.65
N THR A 198 -1.27 5.22 7.34
CA THR A 198 -0.27 4.44 6.61
C THR A 198 1.11 4.61 7.25
N PRO A 199 1.95 3.56 7.26
CA PRO A 199 3.26 3.63 7.90
C PRO A 199 4.20 4.64 7.21
N PRO A 200 5.32 5.00 7.87
CA PRO A 200 6.39 5.75 7.22
C PRO A 200 6.93 5.02 5.98
N SER A 201 7.64 5.73 5.10
CA SER A 201 8.36 5.11 4.00
C SER A 201 9.68 5.80 3.71
N ASP A 202 10.74 5.03 3.57
CA ASP A 202 12.04 5.56 3.15
C ASP A 202 12.08 5.80 1.64
N HIS A 203 11.16 5.22 0.88
CA HIS A 203 11.09 5.32 -0.58
C HIS A 203 10.38 6.59 -1.02
N THR A 204 11.03 7.36 -1.90
CA THR A 204 10.44 8.54 -2.57
C THR A 204 10.09 8.27 -4.03
N THR A 205 10.05 6.99 -4.43
CA THR A 205 9.71 6.52 -5.79
C THR A 205 9.04 5.15 -5.71
N SER A 206 8.27 4.77 -6.75
CA SER A 206 7.76 3.41 -6.97
C SER A 206 7.84 3.00 -8.44
N LEU A 207 7.58 1.72 -8.73
CA LEU A 207 7.44 1.22 -10.11
C LEU A 207 6.22 1.82 -10.85
N TRP A 208 5.30 2.46 -10.12
CA TRP A 208 4.15 3.18 -10.68
C TRP A 208 4.42 4.68 -10.81
N GLY A 209 5.64 5.14 -10.51
CA GLY A 209 6.05 6.52 -10.74
C GLY A 209 5.60 7.52 -9.67
N VAL A 210 5.18 7.03 -8.50
CA VAL A 210 4.75 7.88 -7.39
C VAL A 210 5.83 8.04 -6.33
N ASP A 211 5.81 9.17 -5.63
CA ASP A 211 6.53 9.34 -4.36
C ASP A 211 5.73 8.68 -3.24
N ARG A 212 6.19 7.51 -2.77
CA ARG A 212 5.50 6.76 -1.72
C ARG A 212 5.44 7.51 -0.39
N ARG A 213 6.52 8.19 -0.01
CA ARG A 213 6.60 8.92 1.27
C ARG A 213 5.62 10.07 1.30
N THR A 214 5.63 10.89 0.25
CA THR A 214 4.70 12.01 0.12
C THR A 214 3.25 11.50 -0.04
N GLY A 215 3.05 10.48 -0.86
CA GLY A 215 1.75 9.85 -1.09
C GLY A 215 1.13 9.24 0.17
N ASN A 216 1.93 8.62 1.05
CA ASN A 216 1.44 8.13 2.35
C ASN A 216 0.96 9.26 3.25
N ALA A 217 1.68 10.39 3.28
CA ALA A 217 1.26 11.57 4.04
C ALA A 217 -0.04 12.20 3.47
N GLU A 218 -0.23 12.17 2.15
CA GLU A 218 -1.46 12.59 1.48
C GLU A 218 -2.63 11.65 1.81
N MET A 219 -2.44 10.34 1.63
CA MET A 219 -3.43 9.32 1.97
C MET A 219 -3.89 9.43 3.43
N ASN A 220 -2.98 9.66 4.39
CA ASN A 220 -3.35 9.84 5.80
C ASN A 220 -4.25 11.06 6.02
N ARG A 221 -4.02 12.18 5.30
CA ARG A 221 -4.89 13.35 5.38
C ARG A 221 -6.28 13.06 4.83
N ASP A 222 -6.36 12.35 3.71
CA ASP A 222 -7.62 12.00 3.07
C ASP A 222 -8.43 11.01 3.91
N LEU A 223 -7.79 9.95 4.40
CA LEU A 223 -8.37 8.98 5.34
C LEU A 223 -8.84 9.67 6.62
N ALA A 224 -8.05 10.60 7.16
CA ALA A 224 -8.46 11.34 8.35
C ALA A 224 -9.66 12.25 8.09
N SER A 225 -9.79 12.82 6.88
CA SER A 225 -10.98 13.59 6.51
C SER A 225 -12.21 12.71 6.43
N ASP A 226 -12.12 11.58 5.74
CA ASP A 226 -13.22 10.62 5.60
C ASP A 226 -13.64 10.03 6.95
N ALA A 227 -12.68 9.63 7.79
CA ALA A 227 -12.94 9.15 9.15
C ALA A 227 -13.72 10.17 9.99
N ARG A 228 -13.39 11.47 9.91
CA ARG A 228 -14.14 12.54 10.58
C ARG A 228 -15.58 12.64 10.09
N HIS A 229 -15.82 12.49 8.79
CA HIS A 229 -17.17 12.50 8.23
C HIS A 229 -18.02 11.32 8.74
N HIS A 230 -17.40 10.17 8.98
CA HIS A 230 -18.07 8.97 9.47
C HIS A 230 -18.08 8.82 11.00
N GLY A 231 -17.41 9.71 11.74
CA GLY A 231 -17.24 9.59 13.19
C GLY A 231 -16.32 8.44 13.61
N TRP A 232 -15.47 7.95 12.70
CA TRP A 232 -14.43 6.97 13.00
C TRP A 232 -13.23 7.63 13.68
N THR A 233 -12.45 6.81 14.39
CA THR A 233 -11.24 7.28 15.06
C THR A 233 -10.02 7.02 14.18
N VAL A 234 -9.18 8.02 14.02
CA VAL A 234 -7.88 7.88 13.34
C VAL A 234 -6.81 7.63 14.38
N ILE A 235 -5.89 6.70 14.11
CA ILE A 235 -4.73 6.43 14.97
C ILE A 235 -3.42 6.39 14.17
N ASP A 236 -2.34 6.92 14.75
CA ASP A 236 -0.98 6.73 14.25
C ASP A 236 -0.16 5.87 15.23
N PRO A 237 -0.23 4.53 15.11
CA PRO A 237 0.59 3.65 15.92
C PRO A 237 2.07 3.69 15.52
N PHE A 238 2.40 4.31 14.39
CA PHE A 238 3.75 4.44 13.85
C PHE A 238 4.47 5.73 14.28
N ALA A 239 3.79 6.64 14.98
CA ALA A 239 4.33 7.96 15.33
C ALA A 239 5.73 7.94 15.97
N ALA A 240 6.07 6.92 16.76
CA ALA A 240 7.39 6.80 17.40
C ALA A 240 8.50 6.27 16.49
N VAL A 241 8.15 5.70 15.35
CA VAL A 241 9.08 5.23 14.33
C VAL A 241 9.03 6.09 13.08
N ARG A 242 8.26 7.19 13.11
CA ARG A 242 8.14 8.16 12.03
C ARG A 242 9.04 9.36 12.31
N THR A 243 9.86 9.73 11.35
CA THR A 243 10.59 11.02 11.36
C THR A 243 9.68 12.16 10.92
N ALA A 244 10.08 13.41 11.17
CA ALA A 244 9.28 14.57 10.80
C ALA A 244 9.01 14.69 9.29
N ASP A 245 9.90 14.14 8.45
CA ASP A 245 9.74 14.10 6.99
C ASP A 245 8.98 12.86 6.48
N GLY A 246 8.48 12.00 7.37
CA GLY A 246 7.65 10.84 7.01
C GLY A 246 8.43 9.56 6.68
N ALA A 247 9.75 9.55 6.88
CA ALA A 247 10.59 8.36 6.77
C ALA A 247 10.54 7.51 8.05
N TYR A 248 11.10 6.31 7.99
CA TYR A 248 11.33 5.51 9.18
C TYR A 248 12.50 6.09 9.99
N ALA A 249 12.37 6.07 11.31
CA ALA A 249 13.49 6.35 12.19
C ALA A 249 14.60 5.31 11.98
N PRO A 250 15.89 5.68 12.04
CA PRO A 250 16.98 4.74 11.79
C PRO A 250 16.89 3.47 12.63
N GLY A 251 17.05 2.31 11.97
CA GLY A 251 16.99 0.99 12.61
C GLY A 251 15.57 0.46 12.89
N THR A 252 14.52 1.21 12.53
CA THR A 252 13.12 0.77 12.72
C THR A 252 12.53 0.08 11.50
N THR A 253 13.25 0.06 10.38
CA THR A 253 12.95 -0.73 9.17
C THR A 253 14.24 -1.33 8.61
N LEU A 254 14.13 -2.40 7.80
CA LEU A 254 15.24 -3.00 7.05
C LEU A 254 15.14 -2.73 5.54
N ASP A 255 13.94 -2.46 5.04
CA ASP A 255 13.64 -2.34 3.61
C ASP A 255 13.00 -1.00 3.24
N GLY A 256 12.79 -0.10 4.21
CA GLY A 256 12.17 1.20 3.98
C GLY A 256 10.65 1.16 3.84
N ILE A 257 10.02 0.00 4.05
CA ILE A 257 8.58 -0.23 3.86
C ILE A 257 7.96 -0.81 5.13
N HIS A 258 8.58 -1.83 5.72
CA HIS A 258 8.03 -2.56 6.85
C HIS A 258 8.78 -2.25 8.15
N PRO A 259 8.09 -2.13 9.30
CA PRO A 259 8.77 -2.03 10.58
C PRO A 259 9.52 -3.33 10.91
N THR A 260 10.63 -3.24 11.63
CA THR A 260 11.27 -4.42 12.23
C THR A 260 10.37 -5.05 13.29
N ALA A 261 10.57 -6.34 13.59
CA ALA A 261 9.86 -7.00 14.68
C ALA A 261 10.04 -6.27 16.03
N THR A 262 11.24 -5.76 16.30
CA THR A 262 11.51 -4.96 17.51
C THR A 262 10.72 -3.65 17.53
N ALA A 263 10.61 -2.95 16.40
CA ALA A 263 9.76 -1.77 16.28
C ALA A 263 8.28 -2.12 16.47
N ASN A 264 7.84 -3.25 15.92
CA ASN A 264 6.45 -3.72 16.00
C ASN A 264 5.97 -3.97 17.43
N ILE A 265 6.82 -4.36 18.37
CA ILE A 265 6.46 -4.46 19.79
C ILE A 265 5.91 -3.12 20.32
N ALA A 266 6.54 -2.00 19.97
CA ALA A 266 6.12 -0.68 20.43
C ALA A 266 4.88 -0.15 19.67
N ILE A 267 4.74 -0.53 18.40
CA ILE A 267 3.58 -0.24 17.54
C ILE A 267 2.36 -1.02 18.04
N ALA A 268 2.51 -2.32 18.32
CA ALA A 268 1.46 -3.19 18.87
C ALA A 268 0.89 -2.64 20.18
N ARG A 269 1.73 -2.14 21.09
CA ARG A 269 1.25 -1.49 22.32
C ARG A 269 0.41 -0.24 22.06
N ARG A 270 0.65 0.49 20.96
CA ARG A 270 -0.18 1.65 20.56
C ARG A 270 -1.52 1.18 19.99
N PHE A 271 -1.50 0.17 19.13
CA PHE A 271 -2.72 -0.50 18.67
C PHE A 271 -3.57 -1.00 19.84
N ALA A 272 -3.00 -1.76 20.77
CA ALA A 272 -3.71 -2.30 21.93
C ALA A 272 -4.40 -1.19 22.74
N ARG A 273 -3.69 -0.10 23.05
CA ARG A 273 -4.29 1.04 23.77
C ARG A 273 -5.46 1.67 23.01
N ALA A 274 -5.33 1.84 21.70
CA ALA A 274 -6.39 2.40 20.87
C ALA A 274 -7.62 1.48 20.80
N ILE A 275 -7.40 0.18 20.61
CA ILE A 275 -8.47 -0.83 20.57
C ILE A 275 -9.22 -0.86 21.90
N VAL A 276 -8.50 -0.90 23.02
CA VAL A 276 -9.08 -0.90 24.36
C VAL A 276 -9.87 0.38 24.63
N ALA A 277 -9.34 1.55 24.25
CA ALA A 277 -10.04 2.82 24.42
C ALA A 277 -11.35 2.88 23.62
N ALA A 278 -11.35 2.37 22.39
CA ALA A 278 -12.55 2.28 21.57
C ALA A 278 -13.58 1.32 22.19
N GLY A 279 -13.17 0.11 22.59
CA GLY A 279 -14.07 -0.89 23.18
C GLY A 279 -14.74 -0.42 24.48
N HIS A 280 -14.02 0.28 25.37
CA HIS A 280 -14.61 0.78 26.62
C HIS A 280 -15.60 1.95 26.43
N SER A 281 -15.47 2.70 25.33
CA SER A 281 -16.42 3.75 24.99
C SER A 281 -17.82 3.15 24.69
N ALA A 282 -17.88 1.94 24.13
CA ALA A 282 -19.13 1.20 23.91
C ALA A 282 -19.83 0.80 25.22
N THR A 283 -19.06 0.25 26.17
CA THR A 283 -19.62 -0.21 27.46
C THR A 283 -20.23 0.95 28.23
N THR A 284 -19.53 2.09 28.28
CA THR A 284 -19.98 3.27 29.03
C THR A 284 -21.24 3.88 28.42
N ALA A 285 -21.33 3.98 27.09
CA ALA A 285 -22.52 4.49 26.40
C ALA A 285 -23.74 3.56 26.58
N THR A 286 -23.52 2.24 26.52
CA THR A 286 -24.57 1.24 26.73
C THR A 286 -25.11 1.27 28.16
N THR A 287 -24.23 1.40 29.17
CA THR A 287 -24.63 1.53 30.57
C THR A 287 -25.43 2.83 30.80
N ALA A 288 -24.98 3.97 30.26
CA ALA A 288 -25.68 5.25 30.41
C ALA A 288 -27.08 5.25 29.77
N ALA A 289 -27.24 4.63 28.60
CA ALA A 289 -28.53 4.46 27.94
C ALA A 289 -29.48 3.54 28.76
N GLY A 290 -28.95 2.45 29.32
CA GLY A 290 -29.71 1.54 30.19
C GLY A 290 -30.19 2.19 31.49
N THR A 291 -29.35 3.02 32.13
CA THR A 291 -29.73 3.77 33.34
C THR A 291 -30.83 4.81 33.05
N THR A 292 -30.77 5.46 31.89
CA THR A 292 -31.80 6.45 31.48
C THR A 292 -33.15 5.79 31.21
N ALA A 293 -33.16 4.62 30.57
CA ALA A 293 -34.37 3.84 30.33
C ALA A 293 -35.01 3.33 31.63
N ALA A 294 -34.20 2.87 32.60
CA ALA A 294 -34.68 2.41 33.91
C ALA A 294 -35.17 3.56 34.81
N GLY A 295 -34.62 4.77 34.67
CA GLY A 295 -35.07 5.95 35.41
C GLY A 295 -36.42 6.51 34.93
N THR A 296 -36.78 6.27 33.66
CA THR A 296 -38.03 6.79 33.08
C THR A 296 -39.25 5.95 33.47
N THR A 297 -39.07 4.67 33.76
CA THR A 297 -40.15 3.78 34.25
C THR A 297 -40.45 3.94 35.74
N ALA A 298 -39.56 4.55 36.52
CA ALA A 298 -39.75 4.75 37.95
C ALA A 298 -40.48 6.06 38.34
N ALA A 299 -40.74 6.97 37.39
CA ALA A 299 -41.39 8.25 37.65
C ALA A 299 -42.91 8.25 37.35
N GLY A 300 -43.51 7.07 37.13
CA GLY A 300 -44.91 6.92 36.73
C GLY A 300 -45.78 6.07 37.67
N ALA A 301 -45.37 5.89 38.93
CA ALA A 301 -46.15 5.17 39.94
C ALA A 301 -46.53 6.08 41.11
#